data_AF-A0A496U4H6-F1
#
_entry.id   AF-A0A496U4H6-F1
#
_cell.length_a   1.000
_cell.length_b   1.000
_cell.length_c   1.000
_cell.angle_alpha   90.00
_cell.angle_beta   90.00
_cell.angle_gamma   90.00
#
_symmetry.space_group_name_H-M   'P 1'
#
loop_
_entity.id
_entity.type
_entity.pdbx_description
1 polymer ?
#
loop_
_entity_poly.entity_id
_entity_poly.type
_entity_poly.pdbx_seq_one_letter_code
_entity_poly.pdbx_strand_id
1 'polypeptide(L)'
;MENKEFFENLKKIRKQAPPELDEKVFNALNKQRKRLWLLTPVFATMILLFIFVYLTKMTQNDELMAVTYIVELRQPEEYGIYSGEVPLDLEIIPKSLYSYTILENGDTLDSGEFQGLLQDTMVLTTGYHRITIKLKNYSTGEEQTVERVFFGL
;
A
#
# COMPACT_ATOMS: atom_id res chain seq x y z
N MET A 1 45.53 21.19 -61.68
CA MET A 1 46.87 20.78 -61.18
C MET A 1 46.99 21.03 -59.67
N GLU A 2 45.87 21.04 -58.91
CA GLU A 2 45.82 21.54 -57.51
C GLU A 2 45.80 20.44 -56.43
N ASN A 3 45.60 19.17 -56.80
CA ASN A 3 45.39 18.12 -55.80
C ASN A 3 46.70 17.62 -55.15
N LYS A 4 47.87 17.76 -55.81
CA LYS A 4 49.14 17.26 -55.25
C LYS A 4 49.65 18.10 -54.08
N GLU A 5 49.49 19.42 -54.13
CA GLU A 5 49.90 20.32 -53.03
C GLU A 5 49.03 20.15 -51.78
N PHE A 6 47.74 19.84 -51.97
CA PHE A 6 46.82 19.57 -50.86
C PHE A 6 47.24 18.32 -50.06
N PHE A 7 47.60 17.23 -50.74
CA PHE A 7 48.07 16.01 -50.07
C PHE A 7 49.47 16.15 -49.45
N GLU A 8 50.36 16.94 -50.05
CA GLU A 8 51.66 17.29 -49.46
C GLU A 8 51.50 18.10 -48.15
N ASN A 9 50.60 19.09 -48.13
CA ASN A 9 50.31 19.88 -46.93
C ASN A 9 49.66 19.05 -45.82
N LEU A 10 48.73 18.15 -46.15
CA LEU A 10 48.16 17.22 -45.16
C LEU A 10 49.21 16.28 -44.56
N LYS A 11 50.19 15.84 -45.37
CA LYS A 11 51.32 15.03 -44.87
C LYS A 11 52.22 15.79 -43.91
N LYS A 12 52.41 17.11 -44.11
CA LYS A 12 53.15 17.98 -43.18
C LYS A 12 52.41 18.19 -41.86
N ILE A 13 51.10 18.44 -41.91
CA ILE A 13 50.27 18.62 -40.69
C ILE A 13 50.25 17.34 -39.84
N ARG A 14 50.24 16.16 -40.47
CA ARG A 14 50.26 14.86 -39.77
C ARG A 14 51.60 14.52 -39.12
N LYS A 15 52.69 15.20 -39.50
CA LYS A 15 54.04 15.01 -38.94
C LYS A 15 54.40 16.00 -37.85
N GLN A 16 53.55 17.01 -37.61
CA GLN A 16 53.70 17.88 -36.44
C GLN A 16 53.29 17.06 -35.21
N ALA A 17 54.26 16.82 -34.31
CA ALA A 17 53.95 16.27 -33.00
C ALA A 17 52.84 17.13 -32.37
N PRO A 18 51.83 16.53 -31.71
CA PRO A 18 50.78 17.29 -31.08
C PRO A 18 51.44 18.34 -30.17
N PRO A 19 50.93 19.59 -30.15
CA PRO A 19 51.49 20.62 -29.29
C PRO A 19 51.59 20.02 -27.90
N GLU A 20 52.78 20.06 -27.31
CA GLU A 20 53.03 19.55 -25.96
C GLU A 20 51.87 20.01 -25.09
N LEU A 21 51.03 19.06 -24.70
CA LEU A 21 49.86 19.35 -23.90
C LEU A 21 50.45 19.83 -22.58
N ASP A 22 50.53 21.16 -22.44
CA ASP A 22 51.27 21.87 -21.41
C ASP A 22 51.08 21.12 -20.09
N GLU A 23 52.16 20.59 -19.51
CA GLU A 23 52.10 19.70 -18.32
C GLU A 23 51.23 20.30 -17.21
N LYS A 24 51.15 21.63 -17.16
CA LYS A 24 50.28 22.43 -16.31
C LYS A 24 48.79 22.19 -16.55
N VAL A 25 48.33 22.09 -17.80
CA VAL A 25 46.94 21.80 -18.17
C VAL A 25 46.56 20.37 -17.77
N PHE A 26 47.45 19.40 -18.03
CA PHE A 26 47.22 18.02 -17.62
C PHE A 26 47.17 17.89 -16.08
N ASN A 27 48.11 18.54 -15.38
CA ASN A 27 48.12 18.56 -13.92
C ASN A 27 46.93 19.33 -13.31
N ALA A 28 46.44 20.39 -13.96
CA ALA A 28 45.24 21.11 -13.54
C ALA A 28 43.97 20.26 -13.69
N LEU A 29 43.83 19.55 -14.82
CA LEU A 29 42.75 18.59 -15.05
C LEU A 29 42.80 17.43 -14.05
N ASN A 30 43.98 16.89 -13.78
CA ASN A 30 44.15 15.78 -12.84
C ASN A 30 43.85 16.22 -11.39
N LYS A 31 44.19 17.47 -11.03
CA LYS A 31 43.85 18.08 -9.73
C LYS A 31 42.34 18.31 -9.57
N GLN A 32 41.62 18.69 -10.63
CA GLN A 32 40.15 18.76 -10.62
C GLN A 32 39.52 17.37 -10.52
N ARG A 33 40.01 16.40 -11.30
CA ARG A 33 39.52 15.01 -11.30
C ARG A 33 39.66 14.35 -9.92
N LYS A 34 40.77 14.61 -9.22
CA LYS A 34 41.03 14.09 -7.87
C LYS A 34 40.07 14.67 -6.81
N ARG A 35 39.62 15.92 -6.98
CA ARG A 35 38.63 16.56 -6.09
C ARG A 35 37.21 16.02 -6.32
N LEU A 36 36.83 15.75 -7.56
CA LEU A 36 35.54 15.11 -7.88
C LEU A 36 35.45 13.67 -7.34
N TRP A 37 36.56 12.93 -7.33
CA TRP A 37 36.60 11.53 -6.86
C TRP A 37 36.41 11.38 -5.34
N LEU A 38 36.67 12.44 -4.56
CA LEU A 38 36.46 12.47 -3.11
C LEU A 38 35.02 12.81 -2.71
N LEU A 39 34.24 13.47 -3.59
CA LEU A 39 32.85 13.86 -3.33
C LEU A 39 31.84 12.76 -3.73
N THR A 40 32.22 11.88 -4.66
CA THR A 40 31.40 10.74 -5.10
C THR A 40 30.99 9.74 -4.00
N PRO A 41 31.85 9.31 -3.04
CA PRO A 41 31.43 8.35 -2.02
C PRO A 41 30.44 8.94 -1.02
N VAL A 42 30.56 10.24 -0.68
CA VAL A 42 29.63 10.92 0.25
C VAL A 42 28.26 11.08 -0.40
N PHE A 43 28.21 11.44 -1.67
CA PHE A 43 26.94 11.58 -2.39
C PHE A 43 26.26 10.22 -2.61
N ALA A 44 27.04 9.17 -2.92
CA ALA A 44 26.52 7.82 -3.07
C ALA A 44 25.97 7.25 -1.75
N THR A 45 26.62 7.51 -0.62
CA THR A 45 26.14 7.07 0.71
C THR A 45 24.88 7.82 1.13
N MET A 46 24.75 9.12 0.82
CA MET A 46 23.51 9.87 1.04
C MET A 46 22.35 9.34 0.22
N ILE A 47 22.58 9.00 -1.07
CA ILE A 47 21.56 8.40 -1.93
C ILE A 47 21.15 7.03 -1.41
N LEU A 48 22.10 6.18 -1.00
CA LEU A 48 21.81 4.87 -0.42
C LEU A 48 21.01 4.98 0.88
N LEU A 49 21.35 5.93 1.76
CA LEU A 49 20.58 6.23 2.97
C LEU A 49 19.17 6.69 2.64
N PHE A 50 19.01 7.56 1.64
CA PHE A 50 17.69 8.02 1.21
C PHE A 50 16.84 6.88 0.64
N ILE A 51 17.42 6.02 -0.20
CA ILE A 51 16.76 4.82 -0.73
C ILE A 51 16.41 3.87 0.42
N PHE A 52 17.30 3.66 1.38
CA PHE A 52 17.06 2.80 2.55
C PHE A 52 15.92 3.34 3.44
N VAL A 53 15.90 4.65 3.71
CA VAL A 53 14.80 5.31 4.44
C VAL A 53 13.49 5.24 3.65
N TYR A 54 13.55 5.38 2.32
CA TYR A 54 12.38 5.27 1.46
C TYR A 54 11.82 3.84 1.43
N LEU A 55 12.69 2.83 1.29
CA LEU A 55 12.33 1.41 1.31
C LEU A 55 11.74 1.00 2.67
N THR A 56 12.34 1.43 3.78
CA THR A 56 11.84 1.11 5.13
C THR A 56 10.48 1.76 5.43
N LYS A 57 10.22 2.97 4.92
CA LYS A 57 8.87 3.56 4.98
C LYS A 57 7.84 2.81 4.13
N MET A 58 8.24 2.30 2.98
CA MET A 58 7.36 1.52 2.12
C MET A 58 6.99 0.16 2.76
N THR A 59 7.97 -0.54 3.36
CA THR A 59 7.70 -1.82 4.04
C THR A 59 6.85 -1.67 5.30
N GLN A 60 6.99 -0.58 6.06
CA GLN A 60 6.11 -0.31 7.21
C GLN A 60 4.64 -0.10 6.80
N ASN A 61 4.40 0.49 5.62
CA ASN A 61 3.04 0.67 5.12
C ASN A 61 2.42 -0.67 4.70
N ASP A 62 3.21 -1.61 4.17
CA ASP A 62 2.72 -2.91 3.72
C ASP A 62 2.47 -3.89 4.88
N GLU A 63 3.28 -3.85 5.96
CA GLU A 63 3.05 -4.67 7.16
C GLU A 63 1.83 -4.21 7.98
N LEU A 64 1.43 -2.94 7.86
CA LEU A 64 0.18 -2.42 8.42
C LEU A 64 -1.08 -2.83 7.64
N MET A 65 -0.94 -3.46 6.47
CA MET A 65 -2.08 -3.87 5.64
C MET A 65 -2.60 -5.28 5.95
N ALA A 66 -1.86 -6.08 6.74
CA ALA A 66 -2.32 -7.38 7.20
C ALA A 66 -3.03 -7.29 8.57
N VAL A 67 -3.79 -6.22 8.81
CA VAL A 67 -4.68 -6.19 9.98
C VAL A 67 -5.77 -7.22 9.73
N THR A 68 -5.61 -8.38 10.36
CA THR A 68 -6.63 -9.42 10.33
C THR A 68 -7.84 -8.88 11.09
N TYR A 69 -8.91 -8.54 10.35
CA TYR A 69 -10.17 -8.10 10.95
C TYR A 69 -10.87 -9.29 11.60
N ILE A 70 -11.22 -9.13 12.87
CA ILE A 70 -11.98 -10.13 13.62
C ILE A 70 -13.42 -9.63 13.69
N VAL A 71 -14.35 -10.45 13.20
CA VAL A 71 -15.79 -10.22 13.29
C VAL A 71 -16.37 -11.28 14.21
N GLU A 72 -16.92 -10.87 15.34
CA GLU A 72 -17.51 -11.74 16.35
C GLU A 72 -19.01 -11.43 16.49
N LEU A 73 -19.86 -12.28 15.91
CA LEU A 73 -21.30 -12.25 16.13
C LEU A 73 -21.64 -13.14 17.32
N ARG A 74 -21.88 -12.49 18.47
CA ARG A 74 -22.16 -13.12 19.76
C ARG A 74 -23.62 -13.54 19.88
N GLN A 75 -24.53 -12.71 19.36
CA GLN A 75 -25.95 -12.98 19.34
C GLN A 75 -26.55 -12.57 17.98
N PRO A 76 -27.50 -13.33 17.44
CA PRO A 76 -28.00 -14.60 17.97
C PRO A 76 -27.00 -15.76 17.78
N GLU A 77 -27.09 -16.73 18.66
CA GLU A 77 -26.34 -17.99 18.63
C GLU A 77 -26.85 -18.88 17.50
N GLU A 78 -25.92 -19.65 16.92
CA GLU A 78 -26.27 -20.66 15.92
C GLU A 78 -27.17 -21.73 16.56
N TYR A 79 -28.32 -21.97 15.95
CA TYR A 79 -29.41 -22.82 16.43
C TYR A 79 -30.02 -22.40 17.79
N GLY A 80 -29.87 -21.13 18.18
CA GLY A 80 -30.52 -20.57 19.36
C GLY A 80 -32.04 -20.54 19.27
N ILE A 81 -32.70 -20.41 20.43
CA ILE A 81 -34.16 -20.29 20.55
C ILE A 81 -34.48 -19.01 21.33
N TYR A 82 -35.26 -18.11 20.71
CA TYR A 82 -35.55 -16.77 21.24
C TYR A 82 -37.06 -16.54 21.30
N SER A 83 -37.55 -15.80 22.30
CA SER A 83 -38.97 -15.47 22.43
C SER A 83 -39.24 -14.00 22.09
N GLY A 84 -39.88 -13.75 20.94
CA GLY A 84 -40.24 -12.40 20.47
C GLY A 84 -39.05 -11.51 20.07
N GLU A 85 -38.24 -11.07 21.03
CA GLU A 85 -37.09 -10.19 20.80
C GLU A 85 -35.80 -11.00 20.70
N VAL A 86 -35.09 -10.80 19.59
CA VAL A 86 -33.82 -11.47 19.30
C VAL A 86 -32.70 -10.46 19.47
N PRO A 87 -31.78 -10.66 20.42
CA PRO A 87 -30.64 -9.77 20.60
C PRO A 87 -29.68 -9.89 19.41
N LEU A 88 -29.21 -8.75 18.94
CA LEU A 88 -28.13 -8.63 17.98
C LEU A 88 -26.92 -8.02 18.70
N ASP A 89 -25.84 -8.79 18.80
CA ASP A 89 -24.58 -8.32 19.39
C ASP A 89 -23.42 -8.73 18.49
N LEU A 90 -22.86 -7.73 17.80
CA LEU A 90 -21.79 -7.89 16.82
C LEU A 90 -20.63 -6.96 17.17
N GLU A 91 -19.45 -7.55 17.39
CA GLU A 91 -18.21 -6.82 17.63
C GLU A 91 -17.21 -7.02 16.48
N ILE A 92 -16.54 -5.93 16.08
CA ILE A 92 -15.52 -5.90 15.04
C ILE A 92 -14.25 -5.22 15.57
N ILE A 93 -13.11 -5.87 15.31
CA ILE A 93 -11.78 -5.40 15.67
C ILE A 93 -10.90 -5.38 14.40
N PRO A 94 -10.14 -4.30 14.14
CA PRO A 94 -10.11 -3.01 14.84
C PRO A 94 -11.40 -2.20 14.70
N LYS A 95 -11.62 -1.25 15.61
CA LYS A 95 -12.73 -0.29 15.52
C LYS A 95 -12.47 0.67 14.36
N SER A 96 -13.40 0.70 13.41
CA SER A 96 -13.46 1.60 12.25
C SER A 96 -14.93 1.94 11.99
N LEU A 97 -15.20 2.80 11.00
CA LEU A 97 -16.56 3.02 10.50
C LEU A 97 -16.92 1.93 9.50
N TYR A 98 -18.02 1.23 9.76
CA TYR A 98 -18.57 0.17 8.91
C TYR A 98 -20.00 0.50 8.52
N SER A 99 -20.36 0.22 7.27
CA SER A 99 -21.77 0.08 6.89
C SER A 99 -22.19 -1.38 7.08
N TYR A 100 -23.42 -1.60 7.54
CA TYR A 100 -24.01 -2.92 7.67
C TYR A 100 -25.34 -3.04 6.91
N THR A 101 -25.68 -4.27 6.54
CA THR A 101 -27.00 -4.62 6.01
C THR A 101 -27.38 -5.98 6.59
N ILE A 102 -28.51 -6.03 7.29
CA ILE A 102 -29.07 -7.24 7.88
C ILE A 102 -30.17 -7.74 6.94
N LEU A 103 -30.02 -8.99 6.53
CA LEU A 103 -30.99 -9.69 5.70
C LEU A 103 -31.62 -10.80 6.53
N GLU A 104 -32.94 -10.89 6.58
CA GLU A 104 -33.70 -12.02 7.11
C GLU A 104 -34.24 -12.83 5.94
N ASN A 105 -33.84 -14.10 5.82
CA ASN A 105 -34.26 -15.01 4.75
C ASN A 105 -34.07 -14.45 3.32
N GLY A 106 -33.16 -13.48 3.16
CA GLY A 106 -32.86 -12.80 1.89
C GLY A 106 -33.46 -11.39 1.75
N ASP A 107 -34.42 -11.02 2.61
CA ASP A 107 -35.06 -9.71 2.61
C ASP A 107 -34.34 -8.74 3.56
N THR A 108 -34.25 -7.46 3.18
CA THR A 108 -33.58 -6.45 4.02
C THR A 108 -34.44 -6.10 5.22
N LEU A 109 -33.91 -6.40 6.41
CA LEU A 109 -34.54 -6.08 7.69
C LEU A 109 -34.09 -4.69 8.17
N ASP A 110 -32.78 -4.44 8.13
CA ASP A 110 -32.20 -3.17 8.57
C ASP A 110 -30.86 -2.90 7.88
N SER A 111 -30.45 -1.63 7.86
CA SER A 111 -29.16 -1.19 7.34
C SER A 111 -28.75 0.13 7.96
N GLY A 112 -27.45 0.30 8.18
CA GLY A 112 -26.95 1.53 8.78
C GLY A 112 -25.43 1.54 8.86
N GLU A 113 -24.94 2.34 9.80
CA GLU A 113 -23.53 2.50 10.07
C GLU A 113 -23.25 2.35 11.55
N PHE A 114 -22.09 1.77 11.89
CA PHE A 114 -21.66 1.62 13.27
C PHE A 114 -20.14 1.66 13.38
N GLN A 115 -19.65 1.83 14.61
CA GLN A 115 -18.23 1.87 14.91
C GLN A 115 -17.83 0.77 15.89
N GLY A 116 -17.43 -0.37 15.32
CA GLY A 116 -16.85 -1.49 16.07
C GLY A 116 -17.86 -2.36 16.83
N LEU A 117 -18.86 -1.80 17.50
CA LEU A 117 -19.88 -2.56 18.23
C LEU A 117 -21.29 -2.17 17.76
N LEU A 118 -22.08 -3.18 17.37
CA LEU A 118 -23.49 -3.04 17.04
C LEU A 118 -24.30 -3.85 18.06
N GLN A 119 -25.12 -3.15 18.84
CA GLN A 119 -26.02 -3.73 19.82
C GLN A 119 -27.43 -3.26 19.53
N ASP A 120 -28.30 -4.20 19.16
CA ASP A 120 -29.70 -3.93 18.83
C ASP A 120 -30.58 -5.14 19.15
N THR A 121 -31.87 -5.02 18.88
CA THR A 121 -32.88 -6.05 19.04
C THR A 121 -33.75 -6.14 17.79
N MET A 122 -33.91 -7.35 17.28
CA MET A 122 -34.79 -7.63 16.14
C MET A 122 -36.07 -8.27 16.65
N VAL A 123 -37.23 -7.84 16.13
CA VAL A 123 -38.52 -8.47 16.42
C VAL A 123 -38.90 -9.35 15.25
N LEU A 124 -38.87 -10.66 15.47
CA LEU A 124 -39.13 -11.65 14.43
C LEU A 124 -40.38 -12.47 14.74
N THR A 125 -41.00 -12.99 13.70
CA THR A 125 -42.17 -13.87 13.83
C THR A 125 -41.77 -15.27 14.29
N THR A 126 -42.73 -16.08 14.75
CA THR A 126 -42.47 -17.48 15.10
C THR A 126 -41.99 -18.27 13.87
N GLY A 127 -40.82 -18.90 13.94
CA GLY A 127 -40.29 -19.70 12.84
C GLY A 127 -38.78 -19.85 12.81
N TYR A 128 -38.28 -20.53 11.78
CA TYR A 128 -36.85 -20.59 11.49
C TYR A 128 -36.40 -19.36 10.73
N HIS A 129 -35.33 -18.75 11.21
CA HIS A 129 -34.77 -17.53 10.66
C HIS A 129 -33.33 -17.75 10.25
N ARG A 130 -32.99 -17.33 9.03
CA ARG A 130 -31.62 -17.14 8.61
C ARG A 130 -31.35 -15.65 8.54
N ILE A 131 -30.43 -15.17 9.35
CA ILE A 131 -29.91 -13.81 9.20
C ILE A 131 -28.55 -13.82 8.51
N THR A 132 -28.39 -12.91 7.56
CA THR A 132 -27.13 -12.64 6.87
C THR A 132 -26.78 -11.18 7.11
N ILE A 133 -25.66 -10.94 7.78
CA ILE A 133 -25.13 -9.60 8.04
C ILE A 133 -23.99 -9.34 7.07
N LYS A 134 -24.20 -8.40 6.16
CA LYS A 134 -23.17 -7.91 5.25
C LYS A 134 -22.53 -6.67 5.86
N LEU A 135 -21.21 -6.64 5.87
CA LEU A 135 -20.40 -5.59 6.48
C LEU A 135 -19.46 -5.03 5.43
N LYS A 136 -19.27 -3.72 5.43
CA LYS A 136 -18.29 -3.05 4.57
C LYS A 136 -17.53 -1.99 5.33
N ASN A 137 -16.20 -2.08 5.30
CA ASN A 137 -15.32 -1.09 5.90
C ASN A 137 -15.18 0.12 4.97
N TYR A 138 -15.51 1.32 5.46
CA TYR A 138 -15.38 2.53 4.64
C TYR A 138 -13.93 2.92 4.32
N SER A 139 -12.98 2.55 5.17
CA SER A 139 -11.58 2.95 5.01
C SER A 139 -10.84 2.07 4.01
N THR A 140 -11.07 0.76 4.06
CA THR A 140 -10.38 -0.22 3.20
C THR A 140 -11.23 -0.70 2.02
N GLY A 141 -12.55 -0.51 2.09
CA GLY A 141 -13.50 -1.06 1.12
C GLY A 141 -13.73 -2.57 1.27
N GLU A 142 -13.11 -3.22 2.27
CA GLU A 142 -13.28 -4.64 2.52
C GLU A 142 -14.72 -4.99 2.89
N GLU A 143 -15.20 -6.10 2.36
CA GLU A 143 -16.54 -6.63 2.61
C GLU A 143 -16.46 -7.97 3.33
N GLN A 144 -17.34 -8.17 4.31
CA GLN A 144 -17.48 -9.41 5.07
C GLN A 144 -18.94 -9.80 5.16
N THR A 145 -19.19 -11.10 5.35
CA THR A 145 -20.54 -11.63 5.52
C THR A 145 -20.53 -12.64 6.64
N VAL A 146 -21.45 -12.48 7.58
CA VAL A 146 -21.68 -13.41 8.69
C VAL A 146 -23.10 -13.91 8.62
N GLU A 147 -23.29 -15.21 8.79
CA GLU A 147 -24.61 -15.83 8.76
C GLU A 147 -24.91 -16.54 10.09
N ARG A 148 -26.17 -16.51 10.49
CA ARG A 148 -26.71 -17.30 11.59
C ARG A 148 -28.06 -17.87 11.26
N VAL A 149 -28.30 -19.08 11.73
CA VAL A 149 -29.62 -19.71 11.68
C VAL A 149 -30.10 -19.96 13.10
N PHE A 150 -31.33 -19.57 13.42
CA PHE A 150 -31.93 -19.78 14.75
C PHE A 150 -33.46 -19.90 14.65
N PHE A 151 -34.11 -20.18 15.78
CA PHE A 151 -35.56 -20.31 15.87
C PHE A 151 -36.18 -19.22 16.75
N GLY A 152 -37.16 -18.50 16.24
CA GLY A 152 -37.98 -17.54 16.98
C GLY A 152 -39.30 -18.17 17.44
N LEU A 153 -39.68 -17.93 18.69
CA LEU A 153 -40.96 -18.29 19.30
C LEU A 153 -41.95 -17.14 19.25
#